data_AF-A0AAU4YY38-F1
#
_entry.id   AF-A0AAU4YY38-F1
#
_cell.length_a   1.000
_cell.length_b   1.000
_cell.length_c   1.000
_cell.angle_alpha   90.00
_cell.angle_beta   90.00
_cell.angle_gamma   90.00
#
_symmetry.space_group_name_H-M   'P 1'
#
loop_
_entity.id
_entity.type
_entity.pdbx_description
1 polymer ?
#
loop_
_entity_poly.entity_id
_entity_poly.type
_entity_poly.pdbx_seq_one_letter_code
_entity_poly.pdbx_strand_id
1 'polypeptide(L)' 'MDDAIKPVVDWLRERNPTVEEIPEDLDLIENRLIDSLAFMEFILLLEDVIGRELHLDQIDVDQFRTLRSLTDHFLKR' A
#
# COMPACT_ATOMS: atom_id res chain seq x y z
N MET A 1 6.50 -0.04 -14.34
CA MET A 1 6.25 -0.41 -12.93
C MET A 1 7.32 0.29 -12.13
N ASP A 2 6.93 1.39 -11.50
CA ASP A 2 7.77 2.23 -10.67
C ASP A 2 8.44 1.37 -9.60
N ASP A 3 9.77 1.44 -9.49
CA ASP A 3 10.56 0.59 -8.58
C ASP A 3 10.11 0.76 -7.11
N ALA A 4 9.53 1.92 -6.80
CA ALA A 4 9.06 2.27 -5.47
C ALA A 4 7.81 1.50 -5.00
N ILE A 5 6.95 0.98 -5.90
CA ILE A 5 5.78 0.19 -5.49
C ILE A 5 6.10 -1.29 -5.30
N LYS A 6 7.26 -1.74 -5.78
CA LYS A 6 7.71 -3.13 -5.70
C LYS A 6 7.66 -3.69 -4.26
N PRO A 7 8.26 -3.06 -3.23
CA PRO A 7 8.19 -3.56 -1.86
C PRO A 7 6.75 -3.68 -1.33
N VAL A 8 5.86 -2.77 -1.73
CA VAL A 8 4.43 -2.82 -1.39
C VAL A 8 3.76 -4.04 -2.02
N VAL A 9 4.00 -4.29 -3.31
CA VAL A 9 3.42 -5.43 -4.03
C VAL A 9 3.97 -6.76 -3.50
N ASP A 10 5.27 -6.84 -3.21
CA ASP A 10 5.90 -8.02 -2.62
C ASP A 10 5.29 -8.32 -1.25
N TRP A 11 5.17 -7.33 -0.36
CA TRP A 11 4.54 -7.50 0.95
C TRP A 11 3.08 -7.96 0.85
N LEU A 12 2.30 -7.40 -0.09
CA LEU A 12 0.93 -7.82 -0.33
C LEU A 12 0.84 -9.27 -0.83
N ARG A 13 1.76 -9.70 -1.70
CA ARG A 13 1.85 -11.07 -2.21
C ARG A 13 2.25 -12.07 -1.14
N GLU A 14 3.19 -11.71 -0.26
CA GLU A 14 3.59 -12.56 0.86
C GLU A 14 2.40 -12.85 1.80
N ARG A 15 1.53 -11.87 2.00
CA ARG A 15 0.31 -12.03 2.80
C ARG A 15 -0.82 -12.74 2.06
N ASN A 16 -0.89 -12.56 0.75
CA ASN A 16 -1.96 -13.08 -0.09
C ASN A 16 -1.38 -14.02 -1.16
N PRO A 17 -0.87 -15.20 -0.77
CA PRO A 17 -0.23 -16.13 -1.72
C PRO A 17 -1.20 -16.68 -2.78
N THR A 18 -2.51 -16.53 -2.56
CA THR A 18 -3.57 -16.93 -3.50
C THR A 18 -3.86 -15.89 -4.57
N VAL A 19 -3.29 -14.69 -4.48
CA VAL A 19 -3.51 -13.60 -5.44
C VAL A 19 -2.32 -13.54 -6.39
N GLU A 20 -2.48 -14.09 -7.59
CA GLU A 20 -1.44 -14.09 -8.63
C GLU A 20 -1.12 -12.67 -9.13
N GLU A 21 -2.16 -11.85 -9.28
CA GLU A 21 -2.06 -10.48 -9.79
C GLU A 21 -2.89 -9.53 -8.92
N ILE A 22 -2.27 -8.43 -8.51
CA ILE A 22 -2.91 -7.35 -7.75
C ILE A 22 -3.04 -6.16 -8.71
N PRO A 23 -4.24 -5.90 -9.25
CA PRO A 23 -4.50 -4.74 -10.09
C PRO A 23 -4.21 -3.44 -9.35
N GLU A 24 -3.75 -2.42 -10.07
CA GLU A 24 -3.47 -1.11 -9.47
C GLU A 24 -4.73 -0.41 -8.93
N ASP A 25 -5.89 -0.70 -9.52
CA ASP A 25 -7.20 -0.20 -9.14
C ASP A 25 -7.93 -1.10 -8.11
N LEU A 26 -7.29 -2.16 -7.63
CA LEU A 26 -7.91 -3.08 -6.70
C LEU A 26 -8.02 -2.45 -5.31
N ASP A 27 -9.21 -2.53 -4.71
CA ASP A 27 -9.43 -2.07 -3.34
C ASP A 27 -8.86 -3.08 -2.34
N LEU A 28 -7.73 -2.74 -1.73
CA LEU A 28 -7.00 -3.58 -0.78
C LEU A 28 -7.77 -3.80 0.54
N ILE A 29 -8.65 -2.87 0.91
CA ILE A 29 -9.39 -2.92 2.18
C ILE A 29 -10.69 -3.70 1.99
N GLU A 30 -11.46 -3.38 0.94
CA GLU A 30 -12.70 -4.08 0.62
C GLU A 30 -12.46 -5.56 0.27
N ASN A 31 -11.36 -5.86 -0.45
CA ASN A 31 -10.98 -7.25 -0.75
C ASN A 31 -10.29 -7.96 0.44
N ARG A 32 -10.16 -7.29 1.59
CA ARG A 32 -9.48 -7.81 2.80
C ARG A 32 -8.05 -8.28 2.55
N LEU A 33 -7.34 -7.61 1.65
CA LEU A 33 -5.91 -7.82 1.45
C LEU A 33 -5.09 -7.15 2.57
N ILE A 34 -5.64 -6.08 3.13
CA ILE A 34 -5.11 -5.36 4.30
C ILE A 34 -6.20 -5.27 5.36
N ASP A 35 -6.01 -5.98 6.48
CA ASP A 35 -6.80 -5.81 7.70
C ASP A 35 -6.30 -4.65 8.57
N SER A 36 -7.04 -4.27 9.61
CA SER A 36 -6.69 -3.16 10.51
C SER A 36 -5.29 -3.27 11.15
N LEU A 37 -4.85 -4.49 11.49
CA LEU A 37 -3.50 -4.74 11.99
C LEU A 37 -2.44 -4.62 10.88
N ALA A 38 -2.74 -5.20 9.73
CA ALA A 38 -1.89 -5.17 8.54
C ALA A 38 -1.65 -3.73 8.07
N PHE A 39 -2.65 -2.86 8.25
CA PHE A 39 -2.57 -1.45 7.91
C PHE A 39 -1.46 -0.73 8.69
N MET A 40 -1.29 -1.01 9.99
CA MET A 40 -0.19 -0.40 10.75
C MET A 40 1.17 -0.82 10.21
N GLU A 41 1.35 -2.10 9.87
CA GLU A 41 2.59 -2.61 9.26
C GLU A 41 2.83 -2.02 7.86
N PHE A 42 1.75 -1.80 7.11
CA PHE A 42 1.78 -1.19 5.80
C PHE A 42 2.28 0.26 5.83
N ILE A 43 1.83 1.04 6.82
CA ILE A 43 2.29 2.43 7.01
C ILE A 43 3.80 2.44 7.31
N LEU A 44 4.27 1.56 8.19
CA LEU A 44 5.71 1.44 8.50
C LEU A 44 6.54 1.10 7.25
N LEU A 45 6.05 0.18 6.41
CA LEU A 45 6.70 -0.15 5.14
C LEU A 45 6.74 1.07 4.21
N LEU A 46 5.64 1.81 4.10
CA LEU A 46 5.59 3.02 3.28
C LEU A 46 6.54 4.10 3.77
N GLU A 47 6.66 4.31 5.09
CA GLU A 47 7.61 5.25 5.67
C GLU A 47 9.06 4.92 5.29
N ASP A 48 9.42 3.64 5.29
CA ASP A 48 10.73 3.15 4.87
C ASP A 48 10.97 3.39 3.38
N VAL A 49 9.97 3.09 2.54
CA VAL A 49 10.04 3.29 1.08
C VAL A 49 10.18 4.76 0.70
N ILE A 50 9.40 5.64 1.35
CA ILE A 50 9.42 7.08 1.07
C ILE A 50 10.62 7.75 1.77
N GLY A 51 11.13 7.14 2.84
CA GLY A 51 12.18 7.69 3.70
C GLY A 51 11.71 8.88 4.55
N ARG A 52 10.41 8.95 4.87
CA ARG A 52 9.81 10.00 5.73
C ARG A 52 8.72 9.43 6.62
N GLU A 53 8.53 10.01 7.79
CA GLU A 53 7.40 9.68 8.67
C GLU A 53 6.07 10.10 8.03
N LEU A 54 5.08 9.23 8.15
CA LEU A 54 3.73 9.36 7.65
C LEU A 54 2.80 9.65 8.82
N HIS A 55 2.31 10.89 8.90
CA HIS A 55 1.36 11.27 9.94
C HIS A 55 -0.04 10.76 9.61
N LEU A 56 -0.52 9.78 10.38
CA LEU A 56 -1.87 9.21 10.23
C LEU A 56 -2.98 10.29 10.20
N ASP A 57 -2.81 11.40 10.93
CA ASP A 57 -3.74 12.54 10.92
C ASP A 57 -3.86 13.25 9.56
N GLN A 58 -2.86 13.15 8.70
CA GLN A 58 -2.83 13.81 7.38
C GLN A 58 -3.18 12.87 6.24
N ILE A 59 -3.45 11.62 6.58
CA ILE A 59 -3.51 10.53 5.64
C ILE A 59 -4.94 10.03 5.60
N ASP A 60 -5.48 9.98 4.38
CA ASP A 60 -6.82 9.46 4.17
C ASP A 60 -6.77 7.98 3.82
N VAL A 61 -7.67 7.20 4.40
CA VAL A 61 -7.78 5.76 4.11
C VAL A 61 -8.04 5.52 2.63
N ASP A 62 -8.76 6.44 1.97
CA ASP A 62 -9.01 6.39 0.52
C ASP A 62 -7.71 6.45 -0.31
N GLN A 63 -6.62 7.03 0.22
CA GLN A 63 -5.32 7.09 -0.46
C GLN A 63 -4.62 5.72 -0.49
N PHE A 64 -4.98 4.79 0.40
CA PHE A 64 -4.42 3.44 0.45
C PHE A 64 -5.34 2.35 -0.04
N ARG A 65 -6.58 2.69 -0.38
CA ARG A 65 -7.52 1.72 -0.93
C ARG A 65 -6.96 1.07 -2.18
N THR A 66 -6.26 1.80 -3.03
CA THR A 66 -5.71 1.26 -4.28
C THR A 66 -4.22 1.55 -4.40
N LEU A 67 -3.48 0.65 -5.08
CA LEU A 67 -2.07 0.88 -5.39
C LEU A 67 -1.89 2.11 -6.28
N ARG A 68 -2.86 2.40 -7.15
CA ARG A 68 -2.89 3.61 -7.97
C ARG A 68 -2.90 4.86 -7.08
N SER A 69 -3.88 4.99 -6.17
CA SER A 69 -3.97 6.14 -5.28
C SER A 69 -2.71 6.30 -4.46
N LEU A 70 -2.20 5.19 -3.92
CA LEU A 70 -1.00 5.20 -3.11
C LEU A 70 0.20 5.70 -3.92
N THR A 71 0.36 5.18 -5.14
CA THR A 71 1.43 5.61 -6.03
C THR A 71 1.27 7.10 -6.36
N ASP A 72 0.07 7.58 -6.66
CA ASP A 72 -0.20 8.96 -7.04
C ASP A 72 0.05 9.96 -5.90
N HIS A 73 -0.29 9.59 -4.66
CA HIS A 73 -0.17 10.46 -3.49
C HIS A 73 1.19 10.37 -2.78
N PHE A 74 1.83 9.20 -2.77
CA PHE A 74 3.03 8.95 -1.96
C PHE A 74 4.30 8.72 -2.79
N LEU A 75 4.20 8.12 -3.98
CA LEU A 75 5.37 7.70 -4.76
C LEU A 75 5.62 8.56 -5.99
N LYS A 76 4.61 9.26 -6.51
CA LYS A 76 4.72 10.18 -7.62
C LYS A 76 5.42 11.45 -7.15
N ARG A 77 6.63 11.67 -7.68
CA ARG A 77 7.45 12.85 -7.39
C ARG A 77 7.15 13.98 -8.36
#